data_AF-A0A962M691-F1
#
_entry.id   AF-A0A962M691-F1
#
_cell.length_a   1.000
_cell.length_b   1.000
_cell.length_c   1.000
_cell.angle_alpha   90.00
_cell.angle_beta   90.00
_cell.angle_gamma   90.00
#
_symmetry.space_group_name_H-M   'P 1'
#
loop_
_entity.id
_entity.type
_entity.pdbx_description
1 polymer ?
#
loop_
_entity_poly.entity_id
_entity_poly.type
_entity_poly.pdbx_seq_one_letter_code
_entity_poly.pdbx_strand_id
1 'polypeptide(L)'
;MAIYTDRDIQTAFNGDIELSPRGDLKLADSIDTIKSAVNFVLRTDYKEYQPDYSVGCNLGSFVGKLNTESNRDAMAYSITRILGEKVLNPEDLEAFVVPFDIDEVLCVIKIGGYYLKDEVLQTVEGDKLSYTFPYMEGSYILPITVD
;
A
#
# COMPACT_ATOMS: atom_id res chain seq x y z
N MET A 1 -7.98 15.08 8.16
CA MET A 1 -6.56 15.03 7.73
C MET A 1 -5.61 15.15 8.92
N ALA A 2 -4.64 14.24 9.02
CA ALA A 2 -3.65 14.18 10.09
C ALA A 2 -2.30 14.82 9.73
N ILE A 3 -1.43 14.97 10.74
CA ILE A 3 -0.06 15.46 10.60
C ILE A 3 0.91 14.31 10.86
N TYR A 4 1.81 14.05 9.91
CA TYR A 4 2.81 12.98 9.94
C TYR A 4 4.22 13.57 10.08
N THR A 5 4.88 13.27 11.21
CA THR A 5 6.19 13.83 11.56
C THR A 5 7.29 12.78 11.73
N ASP A 6 6.92 11.50 11.69
CA ASP A 6 7.85 10.41 11.95
C ASP A 6 8.87 10.28 10.83
N ARG A 7 10.11 9.99 11.21
CA ARG A 7 11.23 9.78 10.29
C ARG A 7 11.92 8.49 10.67
N ASP A 8 12.10 7.62 9.69
CA ASP A 8 12.79 6.34 9.90
C ASP A 8 14.01 6.22 8.98
N ILE A 9 14.72 5.10 9.09
CA ILE A 9 15.82 4.72 8.21
C ILE A 9 15.27 4.60 6.79
N GLN A 10 15.91 5.30 5.86
CA GLN A 10 15.58 5.18 4.44
C GLN A 10 15.89 3.77 3.98
N THR A 11 14.85 3.10 3.45
CA THR A 11 14.99 1.82 2.77
C THR A 11 14.62 1.98 1.30
N ALA A 12 15.33 1.26 0.44
CA ALA A 12 14.94 1.09 -0.94
C ALA A 12 13.69 0.19 -1.02
N PHE A 13 13.01 0.19 -2.16
CA PHE A 13 11.78 -0.59 -2.35
C PHE A 13 11.98 -2.11 -2.21
N ASN A 14 13.20 -2.60 -2.40
CA ASN A 14 13.61 -3.98 -2.18
C ASN A 14 13.93 -4.31 -0.72
N GLY A 15 13.94 -3.32 0.18
CA GLY A 15 14.24 -3.47 1.61
C GLY A 15 15.70 -3.17 1.99
N ASP A 16 16.56 -2.78 1.05
CA ASP A 16 17.94 -2.44 1.37
C ASP A 16 18.05 -1.09 2.10
N ILE A 17 18.94 -1.00 3.09
CA ILE A 17 19.22 0.24 3.81
C ILE A 17 20.02 1.19 2.92
N GLU A 18 19.55 2.42 2.74
CA GLU A 18 20.30 3.44 2.01
C GLU A 18 21.32 4.15 2.91
N LEU A 19 22.54 4.29 2.40
CA LEU A 19 23.61 5.06 3.03
C LEU A 19 23.75 6.43 2.37
N SER A 20 24.13 7.42 3.17
CA SER A 20 24.51 8.74 2.68
C SER A 20 25.83 8.68 1.90
N PRO A 21 26.18 9.72 1.11
CA PRO A 21 27.48 9.79 0.44
C PRO A 21 28.68 9.74 1.38
N ARG A 22 28.48 9.93 2.70
CA ARG A 22 29.52 9.85 3.73
C ARG A 22 29.58 8.48 4.42
N GLY A 23 28.68 7.55 4.07
CA GLY A 23 28.56 6.23 4.68
C GLY A 23 27.64 6.16 5.91
N ASP A 24 27.01 7.27 6.29
CA ASP A 24 26.05 7.30 7.41
C ASP A 24 24.69 6.71 6.99
N LEU A 25 23.89 6.24 7.94
CA LEU A 25 22.50 5.85 7.66
C LEU A 25 21.71 7.05 7.15
N LYS A 26 21.08 6.92 5.99
CA LYS A 26 20.20 7.95 5.44
C LYS A 26 18.85 7.89 6.14
N LEU A 27 18.34 9.04 6.55
CA LEU A 27 17.00 9.17 7.12
C LEU A 27 16.01 9.55 6.03
N ALA A 28 14.85 8.88 6.03
CA ALA A 28 13.71 9.23 5.21
C ALA A 28 13.06 10.54 5.70
N ASP A 29 12.33 11.21 4.81
CA ASP A 29 11.34 12.20 5.22
C ASP A 29 10.05 11.50 5.66
N SER A 30 9.08 12.26 6.19
CA SER A 30 7.83 11.65 6.69
C SER A 30 7.02 10.97 5.60
N ILE A 31 7.08 11.45 4.35
CA ILE A 31 6.34 10.85 3.24
C ILE A 31 6.94 9.50 2.90
N ASP A 32 8.26 9.46 2.74
CA ASP A 32 8.99 8.23 2.39
C ASP A 32 8.92 7.19 3.53
N THR A 33 8.90 7.65 4.79
CA THR A 33 8.67 6.80 5.96
C THR A 33 7.29 6.14 5.90
N ILE A 34 6.23 6.91 5.64
CA ILE A 34 4.87 6.39 5.51
C ILE A 34 4.74 5.44 4.33
N LYS A 35 5.32 5.77 3.16
CA LYS A 35 5.35 4.87 2.00
C LYS A 35 6.04 3.54 2.30
N SER A 36 7.13 3.58 3.05
CA SER A 36 7.85 2.38 3.49
C SER A 36 7.02 1.54 4.44
N ALA A 37 6.33 2.16 5.40
CA ALA A 37 5.41 1.49 6.31
C ALA A 37 4.22 0.84 5.55
N VAL A 38 3.63 1.56 4.60
CA VAL A 38 2.58 1.01 3.71
C VAL A 38 3.10 -0.21 2.95
N ASN A 39 4.27 -0.12 2.32
CA ASN A 39 4.89 -1.24 1.59
C ASN A 39 5.11 -2.45 2.51
N PHE A 40 5.64 -2.23 3.71
CA PHE A 40 5.86 -3.28 4.70
C PHE A 40 4.55 -4.00 5.06
N VAL A 41 3.50 -3.26 5.39
CA VAL A 41 2.20 -3.82 5.80
C VAL A 41 1.51 -4.56 4.65
N LEU A 42 1.61 -4.06 3.41
CA LEU A 42 1.05 -4.71 2.23
C LEU A 42 1.74 -6.05 1.91
N ARG A 43 3.06 -6.12 2.11
CA ARG A 43 3.87 -7.33 1.84
C ARG A 43 3.88 -8.34 2.98
N THR A 44 3.39 -7.96 4.16
CA THR A 44 3.33 -8.84 5.32
C THR A 44 2.04 -9.64 5.30
N ASP A 45 2.15 -10.96 5.35
CA ASP A 45 0.97 -11.82 5.51
C ASP A 45 0.49 -11.83 6.96
N TYR A 46 -0.81 -12.08 7.13
CA TYR A 46 -1.45 -12.01 8.44
C TYR A 46 -0.86 -13.05 9.39
N LYS A 47 -0.49 -12.61 10.59
CA LYS A 47 0.20 -13.38 11.64
C LYS A 47 1.68 -13.72 11.37
N GLU A 48 2.29 -13.20 10.31
CA GLU A 48 3.72 -13.43 10.08
C GLU A 48 4.61 -12.49 10.90
N TYR A 49 4.12 -11.30 11.24
CA TYR A 49 4.86 -10.35 12.05
C TYR A 49 4.73 -10.65 13.54
N GLN A 50 5.74 -11.32 14.11
CA GLN A 50 5.72 -11.76 15.51
C GLN A 50 5.54 -10.64 16.56
N PRO A 51 6.12 -9.42 16.38
CA PRO A 51 5.91 -8.34 17.35
C PRO A 51 4.44 -7.90 17.45
N ASP A 52 3.68 -8.00 16.35
CA ASP A 52 2.24 -7.76 16.34
C ASP A 52 1.55 -8.60 15.24
N TYR A 53 0.89 -9.69 15.65
CA TYR A 53 0.19 -10.60 14.75
C TYR A 53 -0.99 -9.98 13.98
N SER A 54 -1.42 -8.77 14.35
CA SER A 54 -2.47 -8.04 13.63
C SER A 54 -1.94 -7.21 12.46
N VAL A 55 -0.62 -7.13 12.28
CA VAL A 55 0.02 -6.49 11.12
C VAL A 55 -0.06 -7.42 9.90
N GLY A 56 -0.36 -6.83 8.75
CA GLY A 56 -0.41 -7.51 7.46
C GLY A 56 -1.79 -7.47 6.81
N CYS A 57 -1.85 -7.05 5.55
CA CYS A 57 -3.08 -7.00 4.77
C CYS A 57 -3.56 -8.39 4.27
N ASN A 58 -2.75 -9.45 4.48
CA ASN A 58 -3.03 -10.82 4.04
C ASN A 58 -3.26 -10.92 2.52
N LEU A 59 -2.54 -10.12 1.73
CA LEU A 59 -2.73 -10.07 0.28
C LEU A 59 -2.33 -11.40 -0.37
N GLY A 60 -1.40 -12.15 0.24
CA GLY A 60 -1.06 -13.51 -0.17
C GLY A 60 -2.28 -14.44 -0.22
N SER A 61 -3.27 -14.26 0.65
CA SER A 61 -4.50 -15.09 0.66
C SER A 61 -5.41 -14.91 -0.56
N PHE A 62 -5.17 -13.87 -1.36
CA PHE A 62 -5.91 -13.62 -2.60
C PHE A 62 -5.19 -14.16 -3.83
N VAL A 63 -3.91 -14.50 -3.71
CA VAL A 63 -3.13 -15.06 -4.80
C VAL A 63 -3.79 -16.34 -5.29
N GLY A 64 -4.05 -16.37 -6.60
CA GLY A 64 -4.73 -17.49 -7.23
C GLY A 64 -6.23 -17.59 -6.95
N LYS A 65 -6.89 -16.57 -6.40
CA LYS A 65 -8.36 -16.50 -6.41
C LYS A 65 -8.88 -16.04 -7.76
N LEU A 66 -10.15 -16.31 -8.06
CA LEU A 66 -10.81 -15.80 -9.27
C LEU A 66 -10.89 -14.27 -9.24
N ASN A 67 -10.60 -13.61 -10.36
CA ASN A 67 -10.68 -12.15 -10.49
C ASN A 67 -12.13 -11.62 -10.58
N THR A 68 -12.88 -11.73 -9.48
CA THR A 68 -14.26 -11.22 -9.35
C THR A 68 -14.30 -9.87 -8.65
N GLU A 69 -15.35 -9.09 -8.88
CA GLU A 69 -15.58 -7.82 -8.17
C GLU A 69 -15.59 -8.00 -6.65
N SER A 70 -16.30 -9.02 -6.15
CA SER A 70 -16.33 -9.34 -4.73
C SER A 70 -14.94 -9.63 -4.14
N ASN A 71 -14.05 -10.31 -4.88
CA ASN A 71 -12.70 -10.57 -4.39
C ASN A 71 -11.81 -9.32 -4.42
N ARG A 72 -12.00 -8.43 -5.39
CA ARG A 72 -11.31 -7.14 -5.46
C ARG A 72 -11.77 -6.21 -4.34
N ASP A 73 -13.07 -6.14 -4.08
CA ASP A 73 -13.64 -5.36 -2.99
C ASP A 73 -13.17 -5.87 -1.62
N ALA A 74 -13.12 -7.19 -1.44
CA ALA A 74 -12.58 -7.80 -0.23
C ALA A 74 -11.09 -7.47 -0.03
N MET A 75 -10.31 -7.43 -1.11
CA MET A 75 -8.90 -7.03 -1.06
C MET A 75 -8.77 -5.54 -0.70
N ALA A 76 -9.51 -4.66 -1.38
CA ALA A 76 -9.53 -3.22 -1.09
C ALA A 76 -9.94 -2.94 0.37
N TYR A 77 -10.96 -3.64 0.86
CA TYR A 77 -11.39 -3.54 2.26
C TYR A 77 -10.29 -3.96 3.23
N SER A 78 -9.58 -5.07 2.95
CA SER A 78 -8.46 -5.53 3.78
C SER A 78 -7.34 -4.49 3.86
N ILE A 79 -6.98 -3.89 2.71
CA ILE A 79 -5.99 -2.82 2.63
C ILE A 79 -6.43 -1.61 3.46
N THR A 80 -7.61 -1.06 3.19
CA THR A 80 -8.10 0.15 3.85
C THR A 80 -8.21 -0.04 5.36
N ARG A 81 -8.74 -1.20 5.81
CA ARG A 81 -8.92 -1.49 7.23
C ARG A 81 -7.57 -1.56 7.96
N ILE A 82 -6.63 -2.35 7.46
CA ILE A 82 -5.35 -2.57 8.15
C ILE A 82 -4.48 -1.31 8.12
N LEU A 83 -4.37 -0.64 6.97
CA LEU A 83 -3.57 0.59 6.88
C LEU A 83 -4.18 1.72 7.72
N GLY A 84 -5.51 1.83 7.78
CA GLY A 84 -6.21 2.80 8.64
C GLY A 84 -6.11 2.50 10.14
N GLU A 85 -5.92 1.23 10.52
CA GLU A 85 -5.69 0.82 11.91
C GLU A 85 -4.23 1.00 12.35
N LYS A 86 -3.27 0.91 11.42
CA LYS A 86 -1.85 0.72 11.75
C LYS A 86 -0.89 1.80 11.27
N VAL A 87 -1.21 2.53 10.19
CA VAL A 87 -0.24 3.40 9.51
C VAL A 87 -0.75 4.82 9.31
N LEU A 88 -1.99 4.95 8.83
CA LEU A 88 -2.56 6.23 8.39
C LEU A 88 -3.86 6.52 9.12
N ASN A 89 -4.20 7.80 9.22
CA ASN A 89 -5.57 8.17 9.56
C ASN A 89 -6.52 7.68 8.43
N PRO A 90 -7.66 7.05 8.75
CA PRO A 90 -8.61 6.58 7.74
C PRO A 90 -9.09 7.66 6.76
N GLU A 91 -9.14 8.94 7.15
CA GLU A 91 -9.53 10.05 6.26
C GLU A 91 -8.46 10.39 5.22
N ASP A 92 -7.21 10.00 5.46
CA ASP A 92 -6.06 10.28 4.60
C ASP A 92 -5.75 9.10 3.67
N LEU A 93 -6.61 8.08 3.62
CA LEU A 93 -6.37 6.82 2.94
C LEU A 93 -7.53 6.45 2.03
N GLU A 94 -7.21 6.14 0.77
CA GLU A 94 -8.13 5.44 -0.13
C GLU A 94 -7.40 4.26 -0.79
N ALA A 95 -8.06 3.12 -0.92
CA ALA A 95 -7.52 1.99 -1.66
C ALA A 95 -8.53 1.50 -2.71
N PHE A 96 -8.02 1.23 -3.91
CA PHE A 96 -8.80 0.72 -5.04
C PHE A 96 -8.10 -0.52 -5.60
N VAL A 97 -8.87 -1.54 -5.95
CA VAL A 97 -8.35 -2.75 -6.60
C VAL A 97 -9.10 -2.93 -7.90
N VAL A 98 -8.39 -2.81 -9.02
CA VAL A 98 -8.97 -2.87 -10.36
C VAL A 98 -8.36 -4.04 -11.15
N PRO A 99 -9.11 -4.64 -12.09
CA PRO A 99 -8.51 -5.54 -13.07
C PRO A 99 -7.39 -4.81 -13.83
N PHE A 100 -6.26 -5.48 -14.02
CA PHE A 100 -5.15 -4.96 -14.81
C PHE A 100 -4.85 -5.85 -16.01
N ASP A 101 -4.79 -7.16 -15.77
CA ASP A 101 -4.66 -8.20 -16.78
C ASP A 101 -5.60 -9.39 -16.45
N ILE A 102 -5.67 -10.39 -17.33
CA ILE A 102 -6.46 -11.62 -17.16
C ILE A 102 -6.18 -12.27 -15.80
N ASP A 103 -4.88 -12.33 -15.44
CA ASP A 103 -4.38 -12.98 -14.24
C ASP A 103 -3.78 -11.99 -13.23
N GLU A 104 -4.05 -10.69 -13.36
CA GLU A 104 -3.50 -9.67 -12.45
C GLU A 104 -4.51 -8.60 -12.07
N VAL A 105 -4.42 -8.15 -10.82
CA VAL A 105 -5.11 -6.96 -10.33
C VAL A 105 -4.11 -5.87 -9.97
N LEU A 106 -4.49 -4.63 -10.19
CA LEU A 106 -3.76 -3.44 -9.77
C LEU A 106 -4.39 -2.88 -8.50
N CYS A 107 -3.61 -2.87 -7.43
CA CYS A 107 -3.93 -2.20 -6.17
C CYS A 107 -3.34 -0.79 -6.20
N VAL A 108 -4.20 0.22 -6.10
CA VAL A 108 -3.81 1.63 -5.99
C VAL A 108 -4.17 2.13 -4.61
N ILE A 109 -3.16 2.52 -3.84
CA ILE A 109 -3.32 3.16 -2.53
C ILE A 109 -3.03 4.64 -2.71
N LYS A 110 -4.01 5.48 -2.40
CA LYS A 110 -3.82 6.93 -2.29
C LYS A 110 -3.60 7.30 -0.84
N ILE A 111 -2.61 8.15 -0.61
CA ILE A 111 -2.31 8.72 0.69
C ILE A 111 -2.44 10.25 0.63
N GLY A 112 -2.96 10.83 1.71
CA GLY A 112 -3.08 12.27 1.91
C GLY A 112 -2.54 12.69 3.27
N GLY A 113 -2.71 13.97 3.60
CA GLY A 113 -2.38 14.54 4.91
C GLY A 113 -1.30 15.62 4.86
N TYR A 114 -0.85 16.05 6.05
CA TYR A 114 0.26 16.99 6.20
C TYR A 114 1.52 16.24 6.60
N TYR A 115 2.60 16.40 5.84
CA TYR A 115 3.85 15.68 6.08
C TYR A 115 4.98 16.66 6.36
N LEU A 116 5.79 16.36 7.38
CA LEU A 116 6.98 17.14 7.68
C LEU A 116 8.12 16.78 6.73
N LYS A 117 8.58 17.76 5.95
CA LYS A 117 9.73 17.64 5.05
C LYS A 117 10.59 18.89 5.17
N ASP A 118 11.88 18.70 5.47
CA ASP A 118 12.84 19.79 5.67
C ASP A 118 12.33 20.86 6.66
N GLU A 119 11.75 20.42 7.78
CA GLU A 119 11.17 21.26 8.84
C GLU A 119 9.93 22.08 8.44
N VAL A 120 9.40 21.85 7.24
CA VAL A 120 8.19 22.49 6.73
C VAL A 120 7.07 21.46 6.56
N LEU A 121 5.86 21.82 6.97
CA LEU A 121 4.67 21.00 6.70
C LEU A 121 4.24 21.18 5.25
N GLN A 122 4.17 20.08 4.51
CA GLN A 122 3.69 20.03 3.14
C GLN A 122 2.38 19.26 3.09
N THR A 123 1.38 19.82 2.40
CA THR A 123 0.12 19.13 2.14
C THR A 123 0.32 18.17 0.98
N VAL A 124 -0.06 16.91 1.17
CA VAL A 124 -0.13 15.89 0.12
C VAL A 124 -1.59 15.55 -0.12
N GLU A 125 -2.03 15.70 -1.37
CA GLU A 125 -3.40 15.42 -1.79
C GLU A 125 -3.41 14.25 -2.80
N GLY A 126 -3.37 13.02 -2.27
CA GLY A 126 -3.62 11.81 -3.07
C GLY A 126 -2.42 11.29 -3.84
N ASP A 127 -1.24 11.33 -3.23
CA ASP A 127 -0.06 10.64 -3.77
C ASP A 127 -0.33 9.12 -3.84
N LYS A 128 0.18 8.46 -4.88
CA LYS A 128 -0.25 7.10 -5.27
C LYS A 128 0.87 6.09 -5.12
N LEU A 129 0.56 4.99 -4.46
CA LEU A 129 1.35 3.76 -4.51
C LEU A 129 0.57 2.70 -5.29
N SER A 130 1.24 2.05 -6.22
CA SER A 130 0.65 1.05 -7.11
C SER A 130 1.38 -0.28 -6.98
N TYR A 131 0.63 -1.36 -6.86
CA TYR A 131 1.14 -2.73 -6.75
C TYR A 131 0.31 -3.67 -7.62
N THR A 132 0.96 -4.63 -8.28
CA THR A 132 0.27 -5.69 -9.02
C THR A 132 0.28 -6.98 -8.20
N PHE A 133 -0.84 -7.70 -8.19
CA PHE A 133 -0.98 -8.97 -7.50
C PHE A 133 -1.56 -10.04 -8.44
N PRO A 134 -1.00 -11.27 -8.42
CA PRO A 134 -1.47 -12.35 -9.28
C PRO A 134 -2.81 -12.92 -8.81
N TYR A 135 -3.72 -13.14 -9.75
CA TYR A 135 -5.03 -13.78 -9.61
C TYR A 135 -5.14 -14.92 -10.64
N MET A 136 -6.13 -15.81 -10.49
CA MET A 136 -6.54 -16.69 -11.58
C MET A 136 -7.64 -16.00 -12.40
N GLU A 137 -7.66 -16.24 -13.71
CA GLU A 137 -8.76 -15.86 -14.59
C GLU A 137 -10.13 -16.18 -13.95
N GLY A 138 -10.88 -15.12 -13.65
CA GLY A 138 -12.25 -15.19 -13.13
C GLY A 138 -13.21 -14.81 -14.23
N SER A 139 -13.51 -15.71 -15.16
CA SER A 139 -14.32 -15.38 -16.33
C SER A 139 -15.73 -14.90 -15.94
N TYR A 140 -16.04 -13.65 -16.27
CA TYR A 140 -17.24 -13.27 -17.04
C TYR A 140 -16.80 -12.24 -18.10
N ILE A 141 -16.52 -12.70 -19.32
CA ILE A 141 -16.46 -11.82 -20.48
C ILE A 141 -17.91 -11.44 -20.80
N LEU A 142 -18.34 -10.23 -20.47
CA LEU A 142 -19.47 -9.63 -21.17
C LEU A 142 -18.94 -9.20 -22.55
N PRO A 143 -19.43 -9.76 -23.67
CA PRO A 143 -18.97 -9.34 -24.99
C PRO A 143 -19.23 -7.84 -25.16
N ILE A 144 -18.25 -7.14 -25.72
CA ILE A 144 -18.42 -5.74 -26.13
C ILE A 144 -19.58 -5.70 -27.14
N THR A 145 -20.75 -5.23 -26.71
CA THR A 145 -21.79 -4.75 -27.63
C THR A 145 -21.32 -3.41 -28.16
N VAL A 146 -20.91 -3.40 -29.42
CA VAL A 146 -20.74 -2.17 -30.20
C VAL A 146 -22.12 -1.84 -30.76
N ASP A 147 -22.71 -0.74 -30.29
CA ASP A 147 -23.83 -0.08 -30.97
C ASP A 147 -23.31 0.80 -32.12
#